data_AF-A0A5C1A4T8-F1
#
_entry.id   AF-A0A5C1A4T8-F1
#
_cell.length_a   1.000
_cell.length_b   1.000
_cell.length_c   1.000
_cell.angle_alpha   90.00
_cell.angle_beta   90.00
_cell.angle_gamma   90.00
#
_symmetry.space_group_name_H-M   'P 1'
#
loop_
_entity.id
_entity.type
_entity.pdbx_description
1 polymer ?
#
loop_
_entity_poly.entity_id
_entity_poly.type
_entity_poly.pdbx_seq_one_letter_code
_entity_poly.pdbx_strand_id
1 'polypeptide(L)'
;MDDFDLADLIRMNQLVRGRIDYKGFCTWYEALPPEQRRGLTGLLLEFAHQAGVTEQLWNEALMASGLTESDGVVQRLWIARKADNTGLALHKFIWALPATELPTLFRVAVYLFGIAEGNVFRNEVKEHCNHWWHRDLMDKRVVQDLLNDSQYYSTAMRNDDRIRNRG
;
A
#
# COMPACT_ATOMS: atom_id res chain seq x y z
N MET A 1 3.03 -15.76 4.91
CA MET A 1 3.22 -14.47 4.20
C MET A 1 3.96 -13.64 5.23
N ASP A 2 5.25 -13.94 5.41
CA ASP A 2 5.98 -13.65 6.66
C ASP A 2 7.15 -12.67 6.43
N ASP A 3 7.18 -11.97 5.29
CA ASP A 3 8.36 -11.22 4.85
C ASP A 3 8.37 -9.75 5.28
N PHE A 4 7.24 -9.20 5.75
CA PHE A 4 7.11 -7.79 6.14
C PHE A 4 6.41 -7.67 7.49
N ASP A 5 7.01 -6.91 8.40
CA ASP A 5 6.48 -6.69 9.74
C ASP A 5 5.65 -5.40 9.84
N LEU A 6 5.08 -5.12 11.02
CA LEU A 6 4.27 -3.92 11.24
C LEU A 6 5.04 -2.62 10.95
N ALA A 7 6.35 -2.58 11.19
CA ALA A 7 7.15 -1.39 10.89
C ALA A 7 7.27 -1.17 9.38
N ASP A 8 7.39 -2.23 8.59
CA ASP A 8 7.34 -2.15 7.12
C ASP A 8 5.97 -1.67 6.62
N LEU A 9 4.87 -2.15 7.22
CA LEU A 9 3.52 -1.69 6.86
C LEU A 9 3.33 -0.20 7.18
N ILE A 10 3.82 0.25 8.34
CA ILE A 10 3.82 1.68 8.73
C ILE A 10 4.65 2.51 7.73
N ARG A 11 5.86 2.05 7.39
CA ARG A 11 6.72 2.71 6.40
C ARG A 11 6.02 2.86 5.06
N MET A 12 5.35 1.81 4.59
CA MET A 12 4.61 1.83 3.33
C MET A 12 3.53 2.92 3.33
N ASN A 13 2.74 2.99 4.39
CA ASN A 13 1.70 4.01 4.54
C ASN A 13 2.32 5.43 4.59
N GLN A 14 3.38 5.62 5.38
CA GLN A 14 4.09 6.92 5.46
C GLN A 14 4.61 7.41 4.11
N LEU A 15 5.03 6.49 3.22
CA LEU A 15 5.51 6.84 1.89
C LEU A 15 4.40 7.24 0.90
N VAL A 16 3.12 6.99 1.22
CA VAL A 16 1.98 7.42 0.38
C VAL A 16 1.08 8.47 1.03
N ARG A 17 1.16 8.66 2.35
CA ARG A 17 0.23 9.51 3.10
C ARG A 17 0.39 10.98 2.68
N GLY A 18 -0.65 11.56 2.11
CA GLY A 18 -0.70 12.95 1.63
C GLY A 18 0.10 13.23 0.34
N ARG A 19 1.10 12.41 0.01
CA ARG A 19 1.85 12.44 -1.25
C ARG A 19 2.50 11.08 -1.51
N ILE A 20 2.71 10.75 -2.78
CA ILE A 20 3.41 9.51 -3.18
C ILE A 20 4.92 9.79 -3.26
N ASP A 21 5.69 9.30 -2.28
CA ASP A 21 7.15 9.32 -2.29
C ASP A 21 7.70 8.12 -3.07
N TYR A 22 7.57 8.19 -4.40
CA TYR A 22 8.03 7.12 -5.28
C TYR A 22 9.54 6.86 -5.16
N LYS A 23 10.35 7.90 -4.92
CA LYS A 23 11.80 7.75 -4.74
C LYS A 23 12.15 6.97 -3.46
N GLY A 24 11.43 7.26 -2.37
CA GLY A 24 11.55 6.51 -1.12
C GLY A 24 11.21 5.03 -1.30
N PHE A 25 10.15 4.74 -2.07
CA PHE A 25 9.80 3.37 -2.47
C PHE A 25 10.89 2.68 -3.30
N CYS A 26 11.44 3.33 -4.33
CA CYS A 26 12.52 2.76 -5.14
C CYS A 26 13.75 2.43 -4.28
N THR A 27 14.15 3.35 -3.41
CA THR A 27 15.30 3.16 -2.51
C THR A 27 15.09 1.96 -1.60
N TRP A 28 13.88 1.79 -1.06
CA TRP A 28 13.54 0.61 -0.25
C TRP A 28 13.58 -0.66 -1.09
N TYR A 29 12.90 -0.66 -2.22
CA TYR A 29 12.75 -1.80 -3.11
C TYR A 29 14.10 -2.34 -3.62
N GLU A 30 15.02 -1.45 -3.99
CA GLU A 30 16.36 -1.81 -4.45
C GLU A 30 17.22 -2.45 -3.35
N ALA A 31 17.01 -2.06 -2.09
CA ALA A 31 17.71 -2.64 -0.95
C ALA A 31 17.20 -4.05 -0.57
N LEU A 32 16.03 -4.46 -1.06
CA LEU A 32 15.46 -5.78 -0.77
C LEU A 32 16.04 -6.89 -1.65
N PRO A 33 16.14 -8.13 -1.14
CA PRO A 33 16.37 -9.33 -1.94
C PRO A 33 15.27 -9.54 -3.00
N PRO A 34 15.56 -10.23 -4.13
CA PRO A 34 14.61 -10.43 -5.21
C PRO A 34 13.25 -11.03 -4.82
N GLU A 35 13.22 -11.96 -3.87
CA GLU A 35 11.96 -12.57 -3.40
C GLU A 35 11.11 -11.57 -2.60
N GLN A 36 11.74 -10.82 -1.69
CA GLN A 36 11.06 -9.77 -0.93
C GLN A 36 10.56 -8.63 -1.82
N ARG A 37 11.23 -8.34 -2.94
CA ARG A 37 10.71 -7.39 -3.94
C ARG A 37 9.37 -7.80 -4.51
N ARG A 38 9.15 -9.11 -4.75
CA ARG A 38 7.84 -9.61 -5.20
C ARG A 38 6.80 -9.51 -4.08
N GLY A 39 7.21 -9.85 -2.86
CA GLY A 39 6.38 -9.70 -1.67
C GLY A 39 5.89 -8.26 -1.48
N LEU A 40 6.81 -7.28 -1.56
CA LEU A 40 6.48 -5.86 -1.44
C LEU A 40 5.51 -5.41 -2.53
N THR A 41 5.76 -5.80 -3.78
CA THR A 41 4.87 -5.49 -4.90
C THR A 41 3.47 -6.08 -4.70
N GLY A 42 3.39 -7.32 -4.22
CA GLY A 42 2.10 -7.97 -3.93
C GLY A 42 1.34 -7.29 -2.80
N LEU A 43 2.05 -6.96 -1.72
CA LEU A 43 1.49 -6.27 -0.56
C LEU A 43 0.93 -4.89 -0.93
N LEU A 44 1.64 -4.12 -1.76
CA LEU A 44 1.14 -2.84 -2.29
C LEU A 44 -0.16 -3.01 -3.09
N LEU A 45 -0.25 -4.05 -3.92
CA LEU A 45 -1.46 -4.31 -4.72
C LEU A 45 -2.63 -4.78 -3.85
N GLU A 46 -2.36 -5.57 -2.81
CA GLU A 46 -3.35 -5.98 -1.82
C GLU A 46 -3.89 -4.77 -1.07
N PHE A 47 -3.01 -3.89 -0.60
CA PHE A 47 -3.39 -2.66 0.09
C PHE A 47 -4.19 -1.72 -0.81
N ALA A 48 -3.79 -1.59 -2.09
CA ALA A 48 -4.58 -0.87 -3.07
C ALA A 48 -5.97 -1.49 -3.23
N HIS A 49 -6.08 -2.82 -3.29
CA HIS A 49 -7.37 -3.50 -3.37
C HIS A 49 -8.24 -3.22 -2.13
N GLN A 50 -7.68 -3.32 -0.93
CA GLN A 50 -8.37 -3.02 0.33
C GLN A 50 -8.81 -1.55 0.43
N ALA A 51 -8.04 -0.62 -0.14
CA ALA A 51 -8.40 0.79 -0.26
C ALA A 51 -9.48 1.07 -1.33
N GLY A 52 -10.00 0.03 -2.00
CA GLY A 52 -11.17 0.14 -2.88
C GLY A 52 -10.87 0.72 -4.26
N VAL A 53 -9.80 0.26 -4.93
CA VAL A 53 -9.48 0.72 -6.29
C VAL A 53 -10.67 0.51 -7.24
N THR A 54 -11.07 1.58 -7.91
CA THR A 54 -12.05 1.60 -9.01
C THR A 54 -11.33 1.70 -10.37
N GLU A 55 -12.08 1.57 -11.48
CA GLU A 55 -11.50 1.81 -12.83
C GLU A 55 -10.98 3.26 -12.97
N GLN A 56 -11.64 4.23 -12.33
CA GLN A 56 -11.17 5.61 -12.32
C GLN A 56 -9.81 5.75 -11.61
N LEU A 57 -9.67 5.20 -10.40
CA LEU A 57 -8.42 5.27 -9.63
C LEU A 57 -7.28 4.53 -10.35
N TRP A 58 -7.61 3.46 -11.08
CA TRP A 58 -6.66 2.77 -11.94
C TRP A 58 -6.11 3.67 -13.04
N ASN A 59 -6.98 4.36 -13.78
CA ASN A 59 -6.56 5.27 -14.85
C ASN A 59 -5.74 6.45 -14.31
N GLU A 60 -6.14 7.01 -13.16
CA GLU A 60 -5.37 8.03 -12.46
C GLU A 60 -3.97 7.53 -12.08
N ALA A 61 -3.85 6.29 -11.62
CA ALA A 61 -2.57 5.67 -11.26
C ALA A 61 -1.68 5.43 -12.48
N LEU A 62 -2.25 4.98 -13.60
CA LEU A 62 -1.48 4.82 -14.84
C LEU A 62 -0.95 6.16 -15.33
N MET A 63 -1.79 7.19 -15.38
CA MET A 63 -1.38 8.55 -15.76
C MET A 63 -0.27 9.09 -14.84
N ALA A 64 -0.47 9.01 -13.52
CA ALA A 64 0.53 9.49 -12.55
C ALA A 64 1.84 8.70 -12.61
N SER A 65 1.75 7.39 -12.90
CA SER A 65 2.92 6.56 -13.09
C SER A 65 3.64 6.85 -14.40
N GLY A 66 3.04 7.54 -15.38
CA GLY A 66 3.62 7.75 -16.71
C GLY A 66 3.74 6.46 -17.54
N LEU A 67 3.01 5.41 -17.18
CA LEU A 67 2.90 4.17 -17.95
C LEU A 67 1.66 4.21 -18.84
N THR A 68 1.66 3.43 -19.92
CA THR A 68 0.56 3.36 -20.87
C THR A 68 -0.24 2.08 -20.71
N GLU A 69 -1.52 2.12 -21.05
CA GLU A 69 -2.37 0.92 -21.13
C GLU A 69 -1.91 -0.08 -22.22
N SER A 70 -1.03 0.35 -23.13
CA SER A 70 -0.40 -0.51 -24.13
C SER A 70 0.80 -1.30 -23.60
N ASP A 71 1.30 -1.00 -22.40
CA ASP A 71 2.38 -1.76 -21.78
C ASP A 71 1.90 -3.18 -21.46
N GLY A 72 2.67 -4.19 -21.93
CA GLY A 72 2.29 -5.59 -21.80
C GLY A 72 2.14 -6.06 -20.34
N VAL A 73 2.92 -5.51 -19.41
CA VAL A 73 2.81 -5.82 -17.98
C VAL A 73 1.53 -5.22 -17.41
N VAL A 74 1.22 -3.97 -17.78
CA VAL A 74 0.01 -3.25 -17.36
C VAL A 74 -1.25 -4.00 -17.83
N GLN A 75 -1.29 -4.45 -19.09
CA GLN A 75 -2.41 -5.21 -19.64
C GLN A 75 -2.61 -6.54 -18.91
N ARG A 76 -1.53 -7.30 -18.70
CA ARG A 76 -1.61 -8.58 -18.01
C ARG A 76 -2.03 -8.41 -16.55
N LEU A 77 -1.56 -7.37 -15.86
CA LEU A 77 -2.01 -7.04 -14.51
C LEU A 77 -3.51 -6.73 -14.49
N TRP A 78 -4.00 -5.91 -15.43
CA TRP A 78 -5.42 -5.56 -15.52
C TRP A 78 -6.31 -6.79 -15.71
N ILE A 79 -5.92 -7.69 -16.62
CA ILE A 79 -6.61 -8.97 -16.86
C ILE A 79 -6.60 -9.83 -15.58
N ALA A 80 -5.42 -10.00 -14.96
CA ALA A 80 -5.27 -10.78 -13.75
C ALA A 80 -6.19 -10.25 -12.63
N ARG A 81 -6.21 -8.93 -12.43
CA ARG A 81 -7.07 -8.25 -11.45
C ARG A 81 -8.56 -8.47 -11.72
N LYS A 82 -9.02 -8.34 -12.97
CA LYS A 82 -10.43 -8.57 -13.32
C LYS A 82 -10.88 -10.02 -13.13
N ALA A 83 -9.94 -10.96 -13.26
CA ALA A 83 -10.20 -12.38 -13.01
C ALA A 83 -10.06 -12.77 -11.53
N ASP A 84 -9.57 -11.88 -10.67
CA ASP A 84 -9.19 -12.22 -9.30
C ASP A 84 -10.32 -11.99 -8.31
N ASN A 85 -11.06 -13.05 -8.03
CA ASN A 85 -12.11 -13.04 -7.00
C ASN A 85 -11.59 -13.44 -5.61
N THR A 86 -10.35 -13.94 -5.51
CA THR A 86 -9.83 -14.58 -4.27
C THR A 86 -8.42 -14.12 -3.85
N GLY A 87 -7.77 -13.20 -4.58
CA GLY A 87 -6.38 -12.80 -4.36
C GLY A 87 -5.35 -13.75 -5.00
N LEU A 88 -5.78 -14.97 -5.36
CA LEU A 88 -4.89 -16.03 -5.83
C LEU A 88 -4.40 -15.80 -7.27
N ALA A 89 -5.23 -15.22 -8.13
CA ALA A 89 -4.85 -14.98 -9.52
C ALA A 89 -3.78 -13.89 -9.61
N LEU A 90 -3.93 -12.83 -8.82
CA LEU A 90 -2.94 -11.77 -8.73
C LEU A 90 -1.62 -12.27 -8.13
N HIS A 91 -1.69 -13.06 -7.05
CA HIS A 91 -0.50 -13.69 -6.47
C HIS A 91 0.26 -14.54 -7.49
N LYS A 92 -0.44 -15.46 -8.18
CA LYS A 92 0.17 -16.30 -9.23
C LYS A 92 0.81 -15.46 -10.34
N PHE A 93 0.14 -14.39 -10.77
CA PHE A 93 0.67 -13.47 -11.77
C PHE A 93 2.00 -12.84 -11.34
N ILE A 94 2.08 -12.31 -10.11
CA ILE A 94 3.28 -11.67 -9.57
C ILE A 94 4.46 -12.65 -9.51
N TRP A 95 4.21 -13.89 -9.05
CA TRP A 95 5.27 -14.89 -8.91
C TRP A 95 5.74 -15.47 -10.25
N ALA A 96 4.86 -15.51 -11.26
CA ALA A 96 5.21 -15.94 -12.61
C ALA A 96 5.92 -14.85 -13.45
N LEU A 97 5.87 -13.59 -13.01
CA LEU A 97 6.40 -12.46 -13.79
C LEU A 97 7.94 -12.51 -13.89
N PRO A 98 8.55 -12.32 -15.06
CA PRO A 98 10.00 -12.17 -15.19
C PRO A 98 10.55 -11.06 -14.29
N ALA A 99 11.76 -11.27 -13.74
CA ALA A 99 12.39 -10.29 -12.84
C ALA A 99 12.64 -8.93 -13.55
N THR A 100 12.84 -8.93 -14.86
CA THR A 100 13.02 -7.73 -15.70
C THR A 100 11.75 -6.88 -15.82
N GLU A 101 10.57 -7.48 -15.62
CA GLU A 101 9.27 -6.80 -15.71
C GLU A 101 8.75 -6.34 -14.33
N LEU A 102 9.34 -6.87 -13.25
CA LEU A 102 8.93 -6.57 -11.88
C LEU A 102 9.04 -5.08 -11.51
N PRO A 103 10.04 -4.29 -11.99
CA PRO A 103 10.07 -2.85 -11.74
C PRO A 103 8.87 -2.09 -12.32
N THR A 104 8.39 -2.48 -13.51
CA THR A 104 7.19 -1.88 -14.11
C THR A 104 5.96 -2.19 -13.26
N LEU A 105 5.81 -3.44 -12.83
CA LEU A 105 4.72 -3.85 -11.96
C LEU A 105 4.77 -3.12 -10.61
N PHE A 106 5.96 -3.02 -10.01
CA PHE A 106 6.18 -2.29 -8.75
C PHE A 106 5.77 -0.82 -8.88
N ARG A 107 6.14 -0.17 -9.98
CA ARG A 107 5.74 1.21 -10.26
C ARG A 107 4.22 1.37 -10.27
N VAL A 108 3.51 0.52 -11.00
CA VAL A 108 2.03 0.55 -10.99
C VAL A 108 1.49 0.35 -9.57
N ALA A 109 2.02 -0.62 -8.83
CA ALA A 109 1.57 -0.93 -7.47
C ALA A 109 1.72 0.27 -6.51
N VAL A 110 2.85 0.99 -6.55
CA VAL A 110 3.07 2.18 -5.71
C VAL A 110 2.05 3.28 -6.02
N TYR A 111 1.88 3.61 -7.30
CA TYR A 111 0.94 4.68 -7.68
C TYR A 111 -0.51 4.28 -7.42
N LEU A 112 -0.86 3.02 -7.66
CA LEU A 112 -2.21 2.51 -7.42
C LEU A 112 -2.57 2.54 -5.94
N PHE A 113 -1.65 2.05 -5.08
CA PHE A 113 -1.84 2.13 -3.64
C PHE A 113 -1.92 3.59 -3.19
N GLY A 114 -0.99 4.45 -3.60
CA GLY A 114 -0.96 5.83 -3.13
C GLY A 114 -2.17 6.66 -3.54
N ILE A 115 -2.73 6.43 -4.73
CA ILE A 115 -3.95 7.11 -5.17
C ILE A 115 -5.19 6.56 -4.45
N ALA A 116 -5.28 5.24 -4.28
CA ALA A 116 -6.39 4.63 -3.55
C ALA A 116 -6.39 5.05 -2.08
N GLU A 117 -5.25 4.94 -1.39
CA GLU A 117 -5.06 5.39 -0.02
C GLU A 117 -5.29 6.91 0.10
N GLY A 118 -4.79 7.71 -0.84
CA GLY A 118 -5.05 9.14 -0.85
C GLY A 118 -6.54 9.47 -0.96
N ASN A 119 -7.32 8.64 -1.66
CA ASN A 119 -8.78 8.79 -1.72
C ASN A 119 -9.45 8.39 -0.40
N VAL A 120 -8.99 7.33 0.25
CA VAL A 120 -9.48 6.93 1.58
C VAL A 120 -9.18 8.02 2.59
N PHE A 121 -7.92 8.46 2.66
CA PHE A 121 -7.44 9.50 3.57
C PHE A 121 -8.27 10.80 3.52
N ARG A 122 -8.66 11.25 2.32
CA ARG A 122 -9.50 12.47 2.17
C ARG A 122 -10.92 12.30 2.73
N ASN A 123 -11.40 11.08 2.83
CA ASN A 123 -12.76 10.75 3.29
C ASN A 123 -12.76 10.07 4.68
N GLU A 124 -11.61 9.92 5.32
CA GLU A 124 -11.50 9.33 6.65
C GLU A 124 -12.20 10.22 7.69
N VAL A 125 -13.15 9.62 8.40
CA VAL A 125 -13.82 10.23 9.55
C VAL A 125 -13.46 9.42 10.79
N LYS A 126 -12.92 10.10 11.79
CA LYS A 126 -12.32 9.52 13.00
C LYS A 126 -13.27 8.59 13.75
N GLU A 127 -14.56 8.91 13.74
CA GLU A 127 -15.63 8.20 14.43
C GLU A 127 -15.92 6.82 13.81
N HIS A 128 -15.56 6.62 12.54
CA HIS A 128 -15.90 5.43 11.75
C HIS A 128 -14.68 4.62 11.32
N CYS A 129 -13.47 5.14 11.52
CA CYS A 129 -12.25 4.49 11.07
C CYS A 129 -11.67 3.56 12.15
N ASN A 130 -11.84 2.25 11.94
CA ASN A 130 -11.47 1.20 12.90
C ASN A 130 -10.17 0.45 12.54
N HIS A 131 -9.49 0.84 11.47
CA HIS A 131 -8.27 0.17 11.03
C HIS A 131 -7.03 0.96 11.47
N TRP A 132 -6.04 0.26 12.03
CA TRP A 132 -4.83 0.89 12.57
C TRP A 132 -4.02 1.65 11.50
N TRP A 133 -4.04 1.17 10.25
CA TRP A 133 -3.28 1.77 9.14
C TRP A 133 -3.80 3.13 8.67
N HIS A 134 -5.03 3.51 9.04
CA HIS A 134 -5.63 4.81 8.76
C HIS A 134 -5.42 5.82 9.89
N ARG A 135 -4.61 5.48 10.91
CA ARG A 135 -4.28 6.42 11.98
C ARG A 135 -3.31 7.50 11.50
N ASP A 136 -3.01 8.45 12.37
CA ASP A 136 -1.96 9.45 12.10
C ASP A 136 -0.57 8.82 12.23
N LEU A 137 -0.17 8.04 11.23
CA LEU A 137 1.12 7.36 11.18
C LEU A 137 2.30 8.32 10.97
N MET A 138 2.04 9.62 10.81
CA MET A 138 3.06 10.67 10.83
C MET A 138 3.36 11.16 12.26
N ASP A 139 2.47 10.92 13.22
CA ASP A 139 2.71 11.17 14.64
C ASP A 139 3.54 10.03 15.25
N LYS A 140 4.77 10.35 15.68
CA LYS A 140 5.69 9.38 16.26
C LYS A 140 5.13 8.69 17.51
N ARG A 141 4.23 9.33 18.25
CA ARG A 141 3.62 8.74 19.45
C ARG A 141 2.64 7.63 19.07
N VAL A 142 1.84 7.85 18.02
CA VAL A 142 0.93 6.83 17.47
C VAL A 142 1.75 5.64 16.97
N VAL A 143 2.84 5.88 16.24
CA VAL A 143 3.74 4.81 15.77
C VAL A 143 4.36 4.04 16.93
N GLN A 144 4.84 4.73 17.96
CA GLN A 144 5.43 4.09 19.14
C GLN A 144 4.41 3.21 19.87
N ASP A 145 3.19 3.70 20.09
CA ASP A 145 2.17 2.93 20.78
C ASP A 145 1.71 1.73 19.92
N LEU A 146 1.60 1.88 18.59
CA LEU A 146 1.28 0.76 17.70
C LEU A 146 2.33 -0.36 17.74
N LEU A 147 3.61 0.00 17.81
CA LEU A 147 4.72 -0.96 17.81
C LEU A 147 4.93 -1.63 19.17
N ASN A 148 4.60 -0.95 20.27
CA ASN A 148 4.97 -1.39 21.62
C ASN A 148 3.77 -1.82 22.49
N ASP A 149 2.53 -1.52 22.09
CA ASP A 149 1.31 -1.87 22.84
C ASP A 149 0.32 -2.66 21.95
N SER A 150 0.27 -3.97 22.18
CA SER A 150 -0.62 -4.89 21.46
C SER A 150 -2.11 -4.63 21.73
N GLN A 151 -2.45 -4.06 22.88
CA GLN A 151 -3.83 -3.63 23.15
C GLN A 151 -4.14 -2.40 22.31
N TYR A 152 -3.23 -1.44 22.24
CA TYR A 152 -3.42 -0.23 21.43
C TYR A 152 -3.56 -0.55 19.94
N TYR A 153 -2.80 -1.51 19.40
CA TYR A 153 -2.96 -2.00 18.02
C TYR A 153 -4.41 -2.40 17.68
N SER A 154 -5.11 -3.01 18.62
CA SER A 154 -6.51 -3.45 18.45
C SER A 154 -7.56 -2.35 18.55
N THR A 155 -7.14 -1.10 18.81
CA THR A 155 -8.06 0.04 18.95
C THR A 155 -8.29 0.78 17.61
N ALA A 156 -9.05 1.87 17.65
CA ALA A 156 -9.44 2.69 16.49
C ALA A 156 -8.85 4.11 16.53
N MET A 157 -8.90 4.85 15.42
CA MET A 157 -8.35 6.21 15.26
C MET A 157 -8.86 7.21 16.32
N ARG A 158 -10.11 7.04 16.80
CA ARG A 158 -10.66 7.86 17.88
C ARG A 158 -9.85 7.82 19.20
N ASN A 159 -9.05 6.78 19.40
CA ASN A 159 -8.27 6.62 20.63
C ASN A 159 -6.95 7.41 20.60
N ASP A 160 -6.57 7.96 19.45
CA ASP A 160 -5.31 8.70 19.27
C ASP A 160 -5.31 10.01 20.11
N ASP A 161 -6.47 10.59 20.42
CA ASP A 161 -6.57 11.77 21.28
C ASP A 161 -6.10 11.51 22.71
N ARG A 162 -6.24 10.27 23.19
CA ARG A 162 -5.81 9.90 24.55
C ARG A 162 -4.29 9.97 24.70
N ILE A 163 -3.57 9.88 23.59
CA ILE A 163 -2.10 9.97 23.53
C ILE A 163 -1.68 11.44 23.46
N ARG A 164 -2.45 12.29 22.76
CA ARG A 164 -2.17 13.72 22.64
C ARG A 164 -2.20 14.46 23.98
N ASN A 165 -2.95 13.96 24.96
CA ASN A 165 -3.08 14.52 26.31
C ASN A 165 -2.03 14.03 27.32
N ARG A 166 -1.06 13.20 26.91
CA ARG A 166 0.04 12.70 27.78
C ARG A 166 1.32 13.56 27.71
N GLY A 167 1.28 14.69 26.99
CA GLY A 167 2.39 15.63 26.83
C GLY A 167 2.24 16.85 27.72
#